data_AF-A0A965W5Z0-F1
#
_entry.id   AF-A0A965W5Z0-F1
#
_cell.length_a   1.000
_cell.length_b   1.000
_cell.length_c   1.000
_cell.angle_alpha   90.00
_cell.angle_beta   90.00
_cell.angle_gamma   90.00
#
_symmetry.space_group_name_H-M   'P 1'
#
loop_
_entity.id
_entity.type
_entity.pdbx_description
1 polymer ?
#
loop_
_entity_poly.entity_id
_entity_poly.type
_entity_poly.pdbx_seq_one_letter_code
_entity_poly.pdbx_strand_id
1 'polypeptide(L)'
;MRLLFGICFLLNVLFAQIPQGYYNSTTQLYGVSLKQALYNIIKNHRVYEYTADTTDTWDILKDLDRDSLNASNVIEIYTGWSVNAAQEYNNGNGWEREHVWAKVHGGFDVNPPAGTDVHHLRPIDKTINAARNSRWFAECNEPYVVSGNPSGSYYSSSKWIWKPRDQDKGDVARMLFYMAVRYEGENGEPDLELIDYLPVINHDPAPLMAKLSDLLQWHAQDPVDAYERRRNDLIYLKYQHNRNPFIDIPDFAWAIWDAKTTVANTVKTSAIHVYAPLDAEQWNIEPNALVTGTISVYSLCGQLLYSNYLNGLPITISTLTWPKGIYTIVYSGNSEPSVFRVIK
;
A
#
# COMPACT_ATOMS: atom_id res chain seq x y z
N MET A 1 -9.34 -54.09 17.50
CA MET A 1 -8.82 -53.06 16.59
C MET A 1 -9.32 -51.70 17.08
N ARG A 2 -8.49 -50.93 17.79
CA ARG A 2 -8.89 -49.63 18.37
C ARG A 2 -8.73 -48.54 17.30
N LEU A 3 -9.82 -47.89 16.90
CA LEU A 3 -9.78 -46.67 16.07
C LEU A 3 -9.26 -45.51 16.92
N LEU A 4 -8.15 -44.90 16.51
CA LEU A 4 -7.74 -43.58 16.97
C LEU A 4 -8.45 -42.52 16.12
N PHE A 5 -9.30 -41.70 16.76
CA PHE A 5 -9.78 -40.46 16.18
C PHE A 5 -8.74 -39.36 16.44
N GLY A 6 -8.07 -38.90 15.39
CA GLY A 6 -7.23 -37.71 15.45
C GLY A 6 -8.10 -36.45 15.42
N ILE A 7 -8.08 -35.67 16.50
CA ILE A 7 -8.70 -34.35 16.55
C ILE A 7 -7.71 -33.35 15.93
N CYS A 8 -8.06 -32.82 14.76
CA CYS A 8 -7.33 -31.75 14.10
C CYS A 8 -7.81 -30.41 14.70
N PHE A 9 -6.97 -29.75 15.50
CA PHE A 9 -7.22 -28.38 15.95
C PHE A 9 -6.87 -27.41 14.82
N LEU A 10 -7.89 -26.87 14.15
CA LEU A 10 -7.75 -25.72 13.26
C LEU A 10 -7.56 -24.48 14.13
N LEU A 11 -6.34 -23.95 14.18
CA LEU A 11 -6.04 -22.64 14.76
C LEU A 11 -6.64 -21.55 13.85
N ASN A 12 -7.79 -21.00 14.25
CA ASN A 12 -8.34 -19.80 13.62
C ASN A 12 -7.57 -18.59 14.15
N VAL A 13 -6.75 -17.97 13.31
CA VAL A 13 -6.15 -16.66 13.60
C VAL A 13 -7.25 -15.62 13.43
N LEU A 14 -7.78 -15.09 14.53
CA LEU A 14 -8.76 -14.00 14.52
C LEU A 14 -8.00 -12.67 14.35
N PHE A 15 -8.14 -12.03 13.18
CA PHE A 15 -7.75 -10.63 13.02
C PHE A 15 -8.78 -9.73 13.69
N ALA A 16 -8.34 -8.59 14.22
CA ALA A 16 -9.29 -7.63 14.77
C ALA A 16 -10.07 -6.98 13.62
N GLN A 17 -11.38 -6.86 13.80
CA GLN A 17 -12.21 -6.22 12.80
C GLN A 17 -11.98 -4.71 12.84
N ILE A 18 -11.99 -4.07 11.67
CA ILE A 18 -12.02 -2.60 11.55
C ILE A 18 -13.17 -2.09 12.45
N PRO A 19 -12.94 -1.08 13.31
CA PRO A 19 -13.99 -0.57 14.20
C PRO A 19 -15.23 -0.20 13.39
N GLN A 20 -16.40 -0.56 13.91
CA GLN A 20 -17.64 -0.29 13.21
C GLN A 20 -17.78 1.21 12.94
N GLY A 21 -17.97 1.57 11.67
CA GLY A 21 -18.14 2.94 11.24
C GLY A 21 -16.85 3.76 11.09
N TYR A 22 -15.66 3.16 11.29
CA TYR A 22 -14.37 3.86 11.22
C TYR A 22 -14.17 4.61 9.88
N TYR A 23 -14.65 4.04 8.77
CA TYR A 23 -14.56 4.63 7.43
C TYR A 23 -15.90 5.17 6.89
N ASN A 24 -16.92 5.40 7.72
CA ASN A 24 -18.23 5.84 7.20
C ASN A 24 -18.16 7.16 6.39
N SER A 25 -17.28 8.07 6.78
CA SER A 25 -17.08 9.36 6.11
C SER A 25 -16.41 9.24 4.75
N THR A 26 -15.91 8.07 4.35
CA THR A 26 -15.26 7.85 3.04
C THR A 26 -16.24 7.38 1.98
N THR A 27 -17.51 7.16 2.35
CA THR A 27 -18.54 6.64 1.44
C THR A 27 -18.68 7.54 0.22
N GLN A 28 -18.52 6.98 -0.98
CA GLN A 28 -18.64 7.70 -2.26
C GLN A 28 -17.65 8.87 -2.44
N LEU A 29 -16.53 8.87 -1.71
CA LEU A 29 -15.47 9.86 -1.91
C LEU A 29 -14.33 9.29 -2.75
N TYR A 30 -13.68 10.16 -3.52
CA TYR A 30 -12.56 9.83 -4.42
C TYR A 30 -11.56 10.99 -4.54
N GLY A 31 -10.36 10.70 -5.05
CA GLY A 31 -9.31 11.69 -5.26
C GLY A 31 -9.02 12.51 -4.00
N VAL A 32 -8.92 13.83 -4.16
CA VAL A 32 -8.66 14.79 -3.06
C VAL A 32 -9.71 14.69 -1.96
N SER A 33 -10.99 14.48 -2.29
CA SER A 33 -12.05 14.39 -1.27
C SER A 33 -11.91 13.15 -0.38
N LEU A 34 -11.50 12.01 -0.96
CA LEU A 34 -11.18 10.80 -0.21
C LEU A 34 -9.91 10.96 0.60
N LYS A 35 -8.86 11.54 0.01
CA LYS A 35 -7.59 11.85 0.70
C LYS A 35 -7.86 12.68 1.96
N GLN A 36 -8.63 13.77 1.83
CA GLN A 36 -9.01 14.63 2.95
C GLN A 36 -9.87 13.92 4.01
N ALA A 37 -10.82 13.08 3.61
CA ALA A 37 -11.65 12.32 4.54
C ALA A 37 -10.83 11.31 5.35
N LEU A 38 -9.91 10.61 4.68
CA LEU A 38 -8.99 9.68 5.33
C LEU A 38 -8.02 10.40 6.26
N TYR A 39 -7.43 11.52 5.84
CA TYR A 39 -6.61 12.37 6.70
C TYR A 39 -7.34 12.71 8.00
N ASN A 40 -8.59 13.17 7.90
CA ASN A 40 -9.41 13.51 9.07
C ASN A 40 -9.70 12.32 9.99
N ILE A 41 -9.75 11.09 9.46
CA ILE A 41 -9.95 9.86 10.25
C ILE A 41 -8.66 9.47 11.00
N ILE A 42 -7.51 9.58 10.35
CA ILE A 42 -6.25 9.00 10.85
C ILE A 42 -5.33 10.01 11.55
N LYS A 43 -5.65 11.31 11.48
CA LYS A 43 -4.91 12.37 12.18
C LYS A 43 -5.05 12.26 13.71
N ASN A 44 -4.17 12.94 14.44
CA ASN A 44 -4.17 13.00 15.91
C ASN A 44 -4.00 11.62 16.58
N HIS A 45 -3.17 10.76 15.99
CA HIS A 45 -2.81 9.49 16.61
C HIS A 45 -2.03 9.72 17.91
N ARG A 46 -2.06 8.74 18.81
CA ARG A 46 -1.23 8.76 20.02
C ARG A 46 0.24 8.69 19.63
N VAL A 47 1.04 9.57 20.22
CA VAL A 47 2.47 9.69 19.98
C VAL A 47 3.24 8.88 21.03
N TYR A 48 4.31 8.22 20.58
CA TYR A 48 5.34 7.64 21.43
C TYR A 48 6.67 8.33 21.13
N GLU A 49 7.54 8.38 22.13
CA GLU A 49 8.88 8.92 21.97
C GLU A 49 9.73 8.01 21.09
N TYR A 50 10.70 8.59 20.39
CA TYR A 50 11.64 7.81 19.60
C TYR A 50 12.44 6.89 20.53
N THR A 51 13.06 7.43 21.58
CA THR A 51 13.75 6.66 22.61
C THR A 51 13.30 7.16 24.00
N ALA A 52 12.95 6.27 24.92
CA ALA A 52 12.56 6.64 26.28
C ALA A 52 12.89 5.54 27.31
N ASP A 53 12.85 5.89 28.60
CA ASP A 53 12.96 4.93 29.72
C ASP A 53 11.66 4.13 29.97
N THR A 54 10.62 4.44 29.19
CA THR A 54 9.33 3.73 29.17
C THR A 54 9.09 3.20 27.76
N THR A 55 7.86 2.79 27.42
CA THR A 55 7.55 2.33 26.07
C THR A 55 7.92 3.38 25.02
N ASP A 56 8.83 3.01 24.12
CA ASP A 56 9.26 3.81 22.98
C ASP A 56 9.08 3.04 21.66
N THR A 57 9.50 3.64 20.56
CA THR A 57 9.38 2.99 19.25
C THR A 57 10.16 1.67 19.12
N TRP A 58 11.22 1.44 19.89
CA TRP A 58 11.91 0.15 19.85
C TRP A 58 11.05 -0.97 20.43
N ASP A 59 10.48 -0.75 21.62
CA ASP A 59 9.59 -1.71 22.27
C ASP A 59 8.37 -2.03 21.40
N ILE A 60 7.85 -1.01 20.73
CA ILE A 60 6.72 -1.15 19.82
C ILE A 60 7.10 -2.04 18.63
N LEU A 61 8.23 -1.77 17.95
CA LEU A 61 8.66 -2.55 16.80
C LEU A 61 8.94 -4.01 17.16
N LYS A 62 9.42 -4.32 18.37
CA LYS A 62 9.57 -5.71 18.84
C LYS A 62 8.24 -6.47 18.92
N ASP A 63 7.11 -5.80 19.17
CA ASP A 63 5.80 -6.45 19.18
C ASP A 63 5.16 -6.49 17.79
N LEU A 64 5.26 -5.37 17.06
CA LEU A 64 4.70 -5.20 15.72
C LEU A 64 5.34 -6.18 14.73
N ASP A 65 6.68 -6.21 14.73
CA ASP A 65 7.46 -6.94 13.74
C ASP A 65 7.97 -8.31 14.23
N ARG A 66 7.35 -8.83 15.28
CA ARG A 66 7.68 -10.14 15.87
C ARG A 66 7.55 -11.25 14.83
N ASP A 67 8.58 -12.08 14.73
CA ASP A 67 8.54 -13.30 13.91
C ASP A 67 7.56 -14.33 14.49
N SER A 68 6.60 -14.74 13.67
CA SER A 68 5.60 -15.75 14.03
C SER A 68 6.18 -17.15 14.25
N LEU A 69 7.34 -17.45 13.65
CA LEU A 69 8.04 -18.73 13.77
C LEU A 69 9.04 -18.73 14.92
N ASN A 70 9.49 -17.55 15.37
CA ASN A 70 10.37 -17.38 16.50
C ASN A 70 10.04 -16.09 17.26
N ALA A 71 9.23 -16.21 18.32
CA ALA A 71 8.72 -15.06 19.06
C ALA A 71 9.78 -14.19 19.78
N SER A 72 11.04 -14.65 19.84
CA SER A 72 12.19 -13.89 20.36
C SER A 72 12.87 -13.03 19.29
N ASN A 73 12.43 -13.14 18.04
CA ASN A 73 12.99 -12.44 16.90
C ASN A 73 12.02 -11.40 16.33
N VAL A 74 12.58 -10.45 15.59
CA VAL A 74 11.86 -9.54 14.69
C VAL A 74 12.24 -9.84 13.24
N ILE A 75 11.33 -9.52 12.31
CA ILE A 75 11.60 -9.58 10.87
C ILE A 75 12.07 -8.21 10.39
N GLU A 76 13.26 -8.17 9.78
CA GLU A 76 13.83 -6.97 9.17
C GLU A 76 13.23 -6.70 7.79
N ILE A 77 12.84 -5.45 7.55
CA ILE A 77 12.39 -4.99 6.24
C ILE A 77 13.54 -5.01 5.23
N TYR A 78 13.21 -5.23 3.95
CA TYR A 78 14.07 -5.34 2.77
C TYR A 78 14.92 -6.60 2.66
N THR A 79 15.09 -7.36 3.75
CA THR A 79 15.77 -8.67 3.74
C THR A 79 14.84 -9.82 4.10
N GLY A 80 13.82 -9.57 4.92
CA GLY A 80 12.98 -10.60 5.52
C GLY A 80 13.73 -11.48 6.54
N TRP A 81 14.89 -11.03 7.01
CA TRP A 81 15.70 -11.79 7.95
C TRP A 81 15.08 -11.75 9.35
N SER A 82 15.08 -12.92 10.00
CA SER A 82 14.64 -13.08 11.38
C SER A 82 15.84 -12.94 12.31
N VAL A 83 15.86 -11.86 13.11
CA VAL A 83 17.00 -11.52 13.99
C VAL A 83 16.55 -11.39 15.43
N ASN A 84 17.45 -11.63 16.38
CA ASN A 84 17.15 -11.53 17.80
C ASN A 84 16.67 -10.11 18.17
N ALA A 85 15.45 -10.00 18.67
CA ALA A 85 14.82 -8.73 19.02
C ALA A 85 15.62 -7.93 20.07
N ALA A 86 16.35 -8.60 20.96
CA ALA A 86 17.20 -7.97 21.97
C ALA A 86 18.51 -7.40 21.40
N GLN A 87 18.78 -7.58 20.11
CA GLN A 87 19.92 -6.97 19.42
C GLN A 87 19.54 -5.63 18.76
N GLU A 88 18.61 -4.88 19.34
CA GLU A 88 18.30 -3.53 18.88
C GLU A 88 19.51 -2.62 19.06
N TYR A 89 19.91 -1.92 18.00
CA TYR A 89 21.09 -1.05 17.94
C TYR A 89 22.43 -1.73 18.28
N ASN A 90 22.59 -2.33 19.48
CA ASN A 90 23.73 -3.10 19.96
C ASN A 90 25.07 -2.41 19.68
N ASN A 91 25.19 -1.16 20.16
CA ASN A 91 26.34 -0.30 19.91
C ASN A 91 26.63 -0.12 18.39
N GLY A 92 25.59 -0.03 17.57
CA GLY A 92 25.68 0.05 16.11
C GLY A 92 25.96 -1.28 15.39
N ASN A 93 25.81 -2.42 16.07
CA ASN A 93 25.99 -3.76 15.50
C ASN A 93 24.71 -4.58 15.39
N GLY A 94 23.61 -4.02 15.88
CA GLY A 94 22.29 -4.60 15.88
C GLY A 94 21.47 -4.19 14.67
N TRP A 95 20.19 -4.56 14.71
CA TRP A 95 19.20 -4.02 13.79
C TRP A 95 18.88 -2.56 14.14
N GLU A 96 18.50 -1.78 13.14
CA GLU A 96 18.19 -0.36 13.25
C GLU A 96 16.71 -0.08 12.98
N ARG A 97 16.29 1.17 13.17
CA ARG A 97 14.95 1.64 12.79
C ARG A 97 15.03 2.30 11.43
N GLU A 98 14.34 1.71 10.47
CA GLU A 98 14.12 2.29 9.15
C GLU A 98 12.93 3.26 9.23
N HIS A 99 13.13 4.48 8.73
CA HIS A 99 12.03 5.38 8.37
C HIS A 99 11.72 5.18 6.89
N VAL A 100 10.64 4.45 6.59
CA VAL A 100 10.27 4.14 5.20
C VAL A 100 9.96 5.43 4.44
N TRP A 101 9.36 6.45 5.05
CA TRP A 101 9.54 7.80 4.54
C TRP A 101 10.89 8.34 5.00
N ALA A 102 11.86 8.52 4.10
CA ALA A 102 13.19 8.95 4.52
C ALA A 102 13.12 10.32 5.21
N LYS A 103 13.71 10.41 6.41
CA LYS A 103 13.65 11.61 7.27
C LYS A 103 14.00 12.91 6.56
N VAL A 104 15.03 12.87 5.71
CA VAL A 104 15.52 14.04 4.96
C VAL A 104 14.51 14.52 3.92
N HIS A 105 13.70 13.61 3.37
CA HIS A 105 12.63 13.90 2.40
C HIS A 105 11.31 14.28 3.07
N GLY A 106 11.27 14.43 4.39
CA GLY A 106 10.09 14.91 5.12
C GLY A 106 10.40 16.01 6.13
N GLY A 107 11.67 16.34 6.35
CA GLY A 107 12.08 17.42 7.25
C GLY A 107 11.77 17.18 8.74
N PHE A 108 11.41 15.96 9.15
CA PHE A 108 10.95 15.67 10.51
C PHE A 108 12.00 15.03 11.42
N ASP A 109 13.14 14.55 10.88
CA ASP A 109 14.15 13.76 11.60
C ASP A 109 13.52 12.64 12.47
N VAL A 110 13.71 12.66 13.79
CA VAL A 110 13.08 11.72 14.73
C VAL A 110 12.02 12.40 15.59
N ASN A 111 11.57 13.60 15.19
CA ASN A 111 10.63 14.41 15.95
C ASN A 111 9.20 13.92 15.76
N PRO A 112 8.40 13.86 16.84
CA PRO A 112 6.99 13.54 16.73
C PRO A 112 6.20 14.65 16.01
N PRO A 113 5.05 14.33 15.38
CA PRO A 113 4.50 12.98 15.26
C PRO A 113 5.12 12.14 14.12
N ALA A 114 5.56 12.77 13.02
CA ALA A 114 6.01 12.05 11.82
C ALA A 114 7.25 11.18 12.02
N GLY A 115 8.23 11.64 12.78
CA GLY A 115 9.48 10.91 13.04
C GLY A 115 9.33 9.72 14.00
N THR A 116 8.20 9.60 14.69
CA THR A 116 7.92 8.50 15.64
C THR A 116 6.69 7.67 15.27
N ASP A 117 6.10 7.93 14.10
CA ASP A 117 4.93 7.21 13.61
C ASP A 117 5.28 5.76 13.23
N VAL A 118 4.86 4.81 14.06
CA VAL A 118 5.14 3.40 13.88
C VAL A 118 4.37 2.77 12.73
N HIS A 119 3.54 3.49 11.97
CA HIS A 119 3.03 2.96 10.70
C HIS A 119 4.13 2.84 9.65
N HIS A 120 5.16 3.69 9.66
CA HIS A 120 6.27 3.67 8.68
C HIS A 120 7.65 3.31 9.25
N LEU A 121 7.75 3.08 10.57
CA LEU A 121 8.95 2.55 11.19
C LEU A 121 9.02 1.03 11.09
N ARG A 122 10.20 0.49 10.76
CA ARG A 122 10.44 -0.97 10.66
C ARG A 122 11.83 -1.35 11.17
N PRO A 123 12.04 -2.57 11.72
CA PRO A 123 13.37 -3.12 11.94
C PRO A 123 14.11 -3.29 10.61
N ILE A 124 15.40 -3.01 10.57
CA ILE A 124 16.22 -3.13 9.34
C ILE A 124 17.65 -3.56 9.68
N ASP A 125 18.28 -4.34 8.79
CA ASP A 125 19.72 -4.60 8.87
C ASP A 125 20.51 -3.30 8.66
N LYS A 126 21.54 -3.05 9.46
CA LYS A 126 22.32 -1.78 9.39
C LYS A 126 23.00 -1.54 8.04
N THR A 127 23.48 -2.60 7.37
CA THR A 127 24.14 -2.47 6.06
C THR A 127 23.11 -2.12 5.00
N ILE A 128 21.93 -2.73 5.09
CA ILE A 128 20.79 -2.40 4.25
C ILE A 128 20.31 -0.98 4.52
N ASN A 129 20.22 -0.54 5.77
CA ASN A 129 19.80 0.83 6.10
C ASN A 129 20.77 1.88 5.51
N ALA A 130 22.08 1.65 5.67
CA ALA A 130 23.11 2.50 5.06
C ALA A 130 23.01 2.53 3.52
N ALA A 131 22.65 1.40 2.90
CA ALA A 131 22.49 1.25 1.46
C ALA A 131 21.15 1.78 0.94
N ARG A 132 20.08 1.74 1.73
CA ARG A 132 18.81 2.39 1.42
C ARG A 132 19.05 3.90 1.44
N ASN A 133 19.60 4.43 2.53
CA ASN A 133 19.88 5.86 2.69
C ASN A 133 18.60 6.71 2.45
N SER A 134 18.66 7.78 1.66
CA SER A 134 17.52 8.57 1.21
C SER A 134 17.10 8.23 -0.23
N ARG A 135 17.38 7.03 -0.72
CA ARG A 135 17.06 6.68 -2.11
C ARG A 135 15.56 6.71 -2.37
N TRP A 136 15.19 7.15 -3.56
CA TRP A 136 13.83 7.15 -4.05
C TRP A 136 13.34 5.72 -4.24
N PHE A 137 12.09 5.43 -3.87
CA PHE A 137 11.49 4.14 -4.22
C PHE A 137 11.03 4.15 -5.68
N ALA A 138 11.58 3.23 -6.47
CA ALA A 138 11.24 3.04 -7.87
C ALA A 138 11.78 1.69 -8.37
N GLU A 139 11.33 1.26 -9.55
CA GLU A 139 11.86 0.07 -10.20
C GLU A 139 13.32 0.26 -10.67
N CYS A 140 14.15 -0.75 -10.39
CA CYS A 140 15.54 -0.86 -10.84
C CYS A 140 15.99 -2.34 -10.86
N ASN A 141 17.16 -2.61 -11.45
CA ASN A 141 17.57 -3.97 -11.81
C ASN A 141 18.92 -4.42 -11.22
N GLU A 142 19.68 -3.55 -10.55
CA GLU A 142 20.97 -3.95 -9.96
C GLU A 142 20.74 -4.57 -8.58
N PRO A 143 21.04 -5.86 -8.37
CA PRO A 143 20.80 -6.52 -7.10
C PRO A 143 21.71 -5.96 -6.02
N TYR A 144 21.18 -5.79 -4.82
CA TYR A 144 21.97 -5.46 -3.64
C TYR A 144 22.25 -6.72 -2.83
N VAL A 145 23.53 -6.94 -2.48
CA VAL A 145 23.99 -8.10 -1.72
C VAL A 145 24.62 -7.66 -0.42
N VAL A 146 24.41 -8.43 0.64
CA VAL A 146 25.01 -8.20 1.95
C VAL A 146 25.95 -9.36 2.25
N SER A 147 27.25 -9.07 2.34
CA SER A 147 28.29 -10.08 2.63
C SER A 147 28.23 -11.31 1.71
N GLY A 148 27.90 -11.10 0.43
CA GLY A 148 27.78 -12.16 -0.58
C GLY A 148 26.42 -12.86 -0.63
N ASN A 149 25.50 -12.56 0.29
CA ASN A 149 24.14 -13.08 0.27
C ASN A 149 23.19 -12.11 -0.44
N PRO A 150 22.30 -12.58 -1.34
CA PRO A 150 21.24 -11.76 -1.91
C PRO A 150 20.33 -11.21 -0.81
N SER A 151 20.14 -9.89 -0.78
CA SER A 151 19.13 -9.27 0.10
C SER A 151 17.70 -9.45 -0.42
N GLY A 152 17.55 -9.71 -1.73
CA GLY A 152 16.28 -9.63 -2.45
C GLY A 152 15.94 -8.21 -2.92
N SER A 153 16.60 -7.18 -2.36
CA SER A 153 16.46 -5.79 -2.77
C SER A 153 17.40 -5.44 -3.93
N TYR A 154 17.06 -4.38 -4.64
CA TYR A 154 17.79 -3.82 -5.77
C TYR A 154 18.01 -2.33 -5.57
N TYR A 155 18.97 -1.76 -6.28
CA TYR A 155 19.27 -0.34 -6.19
C TYR A 155 19.75 0.24 -7.52
N SER A 156 19.86 1.56 -7.59
CA SER A 156 20.61 2.24 -8.63
C SER A 156 21.42 3.36 -8.01
N SER A 157 22.75 3.27 -8.08
CA SER A 157 23.63 4.36 -7.64
C SER A 157 23.47 5.60 -8.51
N SER A 158 23.32 5.43 -9.83
CA SER A 158 23.29 6.55 -10.78
C SER A 158 21.97 7.32 -10.75
N LYS A 159 20.85 6.65 -10.44
CA LYS A 159 19.53 7.28 -10.32
C LYS A 159 19.09 7.50 -8.87
N TRP A 160 19.91 7.08 -7.90
CA TRP A 160 19.61 7.13 -6.47
C TRP A 160 18.29 6.44 -6.10
N ILE A 161 18.11 5.21 -6.58
CA ILE A 161 16.88 4.42 -6.41
C ILE A 161 17.11 3.23 -5.47
N TRP A 162 16.11 2.91 -4.66
CA TRP A 162 15.99 1.65 -3.95
C TRP A 162 14.70 0.93 -4.36
N LYS A 163 14.80 -0.37 -4.62
CA LYS A 163 13.68 -1.26 -4.86
C LYS A 163 13.74 -2.36 -3.79
N PRO A 164 12.73 -2.48 -2.92
CA PRO A 164 12.70 -3.51 -1.89
C PRO A 164 12.56 -4.90 -2.54
N ARG A 165 12.76 -5.96 -1.73
CA ARG A 165 12.41 -7.32 -2.14
C ARG A 165 10.93 -7.43 -2.50
N ASP A 166 10.59 -8.39 -3.36
CA ASP A 166 9.23 -8.49 -3.90
C ASP A 166 8.13 -8.66 -2.84
N GLN A 167 8.45 -9.26 -1.69
CA GLN A 167 7.50 -9.46 -0.57
C GLN A 167 7.40 -8.27 0.41
N ASP A 168 8.11 -7.16 0.16
CA ASP A 168 7.97 -5.92 0.93
C ASP A 168 7.43 -4.76 0.07
N LYS A 169 7.22 -5.01 -1.22
CA LYS A 169 6.85 -3.97 -2.19
C LYS A 169 5.52 -3.32 -1.84
N GLY A 170 4.54 -4.14 -1.48
CA GLY A 170 3.20 -3.72 -1.11
C GLY A 170 3.19 -3.03 0.24
N ASP A 171 3.93 -3.57 1.22
CA ASP A 171 4.15 -2.97 2.54
C ASP A 171 4.68 -1.53 2.39
N VAL A 172 5.76 -1.37 1.63
CA VAL A 172 6.38 -0.07 1.37
C VAL A 172 5.39 0.88 0.71
N ALA A 173 4.68 0.43 -0.32
CA ALA A 173 3.68 1.24 -1.00
C ALA A 173 2.59 1.72 -0.02
N ARG A 174 2.02 0.82 0.79
CA ARG A 174 0.95 1.16 1.75
C ARG A 174 1.43 2.04 2.91
N MET A 175 2.69 1.91 3.34
CA MET A 175 3.28 2.83 4.31
C MET A 175 3.46 4.23 3.71
N LEU A 176 3.92 4.34 2.46
CA LEU A 176 4.09 5.63 1.78
C LEU A 176 2.75 6.29 1.45
N PHE A 177 1.74 5.52 1.01
CA PHE A 177 0.37 6.02 0.86
C PHE A 177 -0.17 6.57 2.17
N TYR A 178 0.01 5.83 3.27
CA TYR A 178 -0.41 6.30 4.60
C TYR A 178 0.28 7.61 4.98
N MET A 179 1.61 7.71 4.83
CA MET A 179 2.35 8.91 5.21
C MET A 179 1.89 10.13 4.41
N ALA A 180 1.66 9.96 3.10
CA ALA A 180 1.16 11.01 2.24
C ALA A 180 -0.30 11.41 2.45
N VAL A 181 -1.08 10.62 3.20
CA VAL A 181 -2.45 11.00 3.61
C VAL A 181 -2.50 11.48 5.04
N ARG A 182 -1.63 10.98 5.91
CA ARG A 182 -1.59 11.36 7.32
C ARG A 182 -1.02 12.77 7.49
N TYR A 183 -0.02 13.16 6.70
CA TYR A 183 0.73 14.39 6.91
C TYR A 183 0.50 15.38 5.77
N GLU A 184 -0.55 16.21 5.90
CA GLU A 184 -1.01 17.21 4.91
C GLU A 184 -0.62 18.66 5.27
N GLY A 185 0.41 18.86 6.11
CA GLY A 185 0.89 20.20 6.46
C GLY A 185 0.07 20.99 7.49
N GLU A 186 -1.01 20.44 8.06
CA GLU A 186 -1.77 21.12 9.13
C GLU A 186 -0.97 21.19 10.44
N ASN A 187 -1.19 22.25 11.24
CA ASN A 187 -0.62 22.40 12.59
C ASN A 187 0.92 22.35 12.67
N GLY A 188 1.61 22.67 11.58
CA GLY A 188 3.07 22.64 11.53
C GLY A 188 3.67 21.24 11.39
N GLU A 189 2.84 20.22 11.15
CA GLU A 189 3.28 18.92 10.65
C GLU A 189 3.85 19.07 9.22
N PRO A 190 4.67 18.12 8.75
CA PRO A 190 5.12 18.14 7.36
C PRO A 190 3.95 17.91 6.38
N ASP A 191 4.12 18.38 5.15
CA ASP A 191 3.20 18.18 4.02
C ASP A 191 3.79 17.15 3.07
N LEU A 192 3.62 15.87 3.39
CA LEU A 192 4.29 14.77 2.70
C LEU A 192 3.54 14.41 1.42
N GLU A 193 4.21 14.48 0.26
CA GLU A 193 3.56 14.22 -1.04
C GLU A 193 4.29 13.16 -1.89
N LEU A 194 3.50 12.36 -2.60
CA LEU A 194 4.01 11.39 -3.58
C LEU A 194 4.14 12.05 -4.95
N ILE A 195 5.18 11.70 -5.69
CA ILE A 195 5.44 12.21 -7.04
C ILE A 195 5.44 11.07 -8.06
N ASP A 196 5.19 11.36 -9.34
CA ASP A 196 5.26 10.34 -10.39
C ASP A 196 6.43 10.55 -11.37
N TYR A 197 7.53 11.09 -10.83
CA TYR A 197 8.80 11.25 -11.53
C TYR A 197 9.95 11.00 -10.57
N LEU A 198 11.16 10.81 -11.10
CA LEU A 198 12.38 10.72 -10.31
C LEU A 198 13.06 12.08 -10.27
N PRO A 199 13.26 12.69 -9.09
CA PRO A 199 14.02 13.92 -8.98
C PRO A 199 15.46 13.75 -9.47
N VAL A 200 16.00 14.81 -10.08
CA VAL A 200 17.39 14.83 -10.60
C VAL A 200 18.41 14.91 -9.46
N ILE A 201 17.98 15.38 -8.30
CA ILE A 201 18.78 15.53 -7.08
C ILE A 201 18.48 14.39 -6.11
N ASN A 202 19.51 13.95 -5.39
CA ASN A 202 19.40 12.88 -4.38
C ASN A 202 18.61 13.31 -3.13
N HIS A 203 18.37 14.62 -2.99
CA HIS A 203 17.60 15.26 -1.94
C HIS A 203 16.86 16.46 -2.52
N ASP A 204 15.54 16.43 -2.50
CA ASP A 204 14.70 17.59 -2.80
C ASP A 204 14.32 18.26 -1.46
N PRO A 205 14.46 19.59 -1.31
CA PRO A 205 14.01 20.27 -0.10
C PRO A 205 12.49 20.19 0.08
N ALA A 206 11.73 19.94 -0.99
CA ALA A 206 10.32 19.66 -0.88
C ALA A 206 10.10 18.27 -0.24
N PRO A 207 9.09 18.14 0.64
CA PRO A 207 8.76 16.89 1.33
C PRO A 207 8.15 15.82 0.40
N LEU A 208 8.90 15.38 -0.61
CA LEU A 208 8.45 14.49 -1.68
C LEU A 208 9.03 13.09 -1.49
N MET A 209 8.32 12.04 -1.92
CA MET A 209 8.87 10.69 -1.93
C MET A 209 8.30 9.80 -3.03
N ALA A 210 9.18 8.91 -3.54
CA ALA A 210 8.89 7.77 -4.39
C ALA A 210 8.23 8.08 -5.75
N LYS A 211 8.28 7.11 -6.67
CA LYS A 211 7.56 7.15 -7.94
C LYS A 211 6.21 6.45 -7.80
N LEU A 212 5.13 7.23 -7.79
CA LEU A 212 3.75 6.81 -7.53
C LEU A 212 3.29 5.66 -8.43
N SER A 213 3.59 5.70 -9.73
CA SER A 213 3.24 4.62 -10.65
C SER A 213 3.90 3.28 -10.27
N ASP A 214 5.13 3.30 -9.77
CA ASP A 214 5.83 2.11 -9.30
C ASP A 214 5.22 1.64 -7.95
N LEU A 215 4.85 2.55 -7.05
CA LEU A 215 4.16 2.20 -5.80
C LEU A 215 2.79 1.55 -6.06
N LEU A 216 2.02 2.07 -7.00
CA LEU A 216 0.73 1.49 -7.39
C LEU A 216 0.92 0.10 -8.02
N GLN A 217 1.97 -0.07 -8.83
CA GLN A 217 2.34 -1.39 -9.36
C GLN A 217 2.72 -2.36 -8.23
N TRP A 218 3.55 -1.93 -7.28
CA TRP A 218 3.98 -2.72 -6.13
C TRP A 218 2.82 -3.13 -5.24
N HIS A 219 1.90 -2.20 -4.96
CA HIS A 219 0.67 -2.46 -4.24
C HIS A 219 -0.19 -3.56 -4.90
N ALA A 220 -0.20 -3.64 -6.23
CA ALA A 220 -0.90 -4.69 -6.96
C ALA A 220 -0.17 -6.04 -6.94
N GLN A 221 1.16 -6.01 -7.03
CA GLN A 221 2.02 -7.20 -7.11
C GLN A 221 2.17 -7.91 -5.77
N ASP A 222 2.06 -7.16 -4.68
CA ASP A 222 2.22 -7.65 -3.31
C ASP A 222 0.99 -7.25 -2.46
N PRO A 223 -0.08 -8.07 -2.53
CA PRO A 223 -1.33 -7.81 -1.81
C PRO A 223 -1.17 -7.87 -0.29
N VAL A 224 -2.06 -7.19 0.43
CA VAL A 224 -2.03 -7.17 1.90
C VAL A 224 -2.07 -8.58 2.48
N ASP A 225 -1.09 -8.87 3.33
CA ASP A 225 -0.97 -10.19 3.96
C ASP A 225 -1.45 -10.21 5.43
N ALA A 226 -1.31 -11.37 6.08
CA ALA A 226 -1.67 -11.54 7.48
C ALA A 226 -0.75 -10.78 8.45
N TYR A 227 0.51 -10.61 8.09
CA TYR A 227 1.52 -9.96 8.91
C TYR A 227 1.25 -8.46 8.99
N GLU A 228 0.96 -7.81 7.85
CA GLU A 228 0.54 -6.41 7.80
C GLU A 228 -0.77 -6.14 8.53
N ARG A 229 -1.78 -6.99 8.34
CA ARG A 229 -3.06 -6.86 9.07
C ARG A 229 -2.86 -6.92 10.57
N ARG A 230 -2.05 -7.88 11.05
CA ARG A 230 -1.70 -7.99 12.47
C ARG A 230 -0.99 -6.72 12.96
N ARG A 231 -0.03 -6.20 12.19
CA ARG A 231 0.67 -4.96 12.55
C ARG A 231 -0.30 -3.79 12.66
N ASN A 232 -1.18 -3.60 11.68
CA ASN A 232 -2.19 -2.54 11.68
C ASN A 232 -3.15 -2.65 12.89
N ASP A 233 -3.57 -3.88 13.22
CA ASP A 233 -4.39 -4.17 14.41
C ASP A 233 -3.69 -3.78 15.71
N LEU A 234 -2.41 -4.15 15.87
CA LEU A 234 -1.65 -3.85 17.07
C LEU A 234 -1.41 -2.35 17.23
N ILE A 235 -1.09 -1.65 16.15
CA ILE A 235 -0.94 -0.18 16.18
C ILE A 235 -2.24 0.46 16.67
N TYR A 236 -3.39 0.01 16.17
CA TYR A 236 -4.68 0.53 16.59
C TYR A 236 -5.04 0.19 18.04
N LEU A 237 -4.94 -1.09 18.42
CA LEU A 237 -5.44 -1.59 19.69
C LEU A 237 -4.54 -1.22 20.87
N LYS A 238 -3.22 -1.16 20.68
CA LYS A 238 -2.24 -1.02 21.76
C LYS A 238 -1.48 0.30 21.75
N TYR A 239 -1.27 0.90 20.58
CA TYR A 239 -0.30 1.97 20.42
C TYR A 239 -0.92 3.29 19.95
N GLN A 240 -0.92 3.57 18.64
CA GLN A 240 -1.24 4.89 18.13
C GLN A 240 -2.74 5.16 17.98
N HIS A 241 -3.58 4.13 18.08
CA HIS A 241 -5.04 4.27 18.00
C HIS A 241 -5.58 4.85 16.68
N ASN A 242 -4.76 4.80 15.62
CA ASN A 242 -5.17 5.04 14.24
C ASN A 242 -4.78 3.84 13.36
N ARG A 243 -5.46 3.69 12.22
CA ARG A 243 -5.26 2.58 11.28
C ARG A 243 -4.67 3.09 9.96
N ASN A 244 -3.84 2.27 9.31
CA ASN A 244 -3.45 2.48 7.93
C ASN A 244 -4.62 2.08 7.00
N PRO A 245 -5.28 3.04 6.33
CA PRO A 245 -6.45 2.74 5.50
C PRO A 245 -6.13 1.88 4.28
N PHE A 246 -4.89 1.91 3.80
CA PHE A 246 -4.46 1.17 2.61
C PHE A 246 -4.15 -0.30 2.92
N ILE A 247 -4.01 -0.66 4.21
CA ILE A 247 -3.98 -2.06 4.66
C ILE A 247 -5.41 -2.58 4.87
N ASP A 248 -6.28 -1.76 5.46
CA ASP A 248 -7.66 -2.15 5.75
C ASP A 248 -8.55 -2.20 4.48
N ILE A 249 -8.41 -1.22 3.60
CA ILE A 249 -9.14 -1.07 2.33
C ILE A 249 -8.13 -0.68 1.23
N PRO A 250 -7.43 -1.66 0.63
CA PRO A 250 -6.43 -1.45 -0.43
C PRO A 250 -6.89 -0.56 -1.58
N ASP A 251 -8.17 -0.66 -1.96
CA ASP A 251 -8.83 0.09 -3.02
C ASP A 251 -8.68 1.61 -2.88
N PHE A 252 -8.50 2.12 -1.67
CA PHE A 252 -8.29 3.56 -1.46
C PHE A 252 -7.07 4.10 -2.21
N ALA A 253 -6.03 3.30 -2.43
CA ALA A 253 -4.87 3.75 -3.20
C ALA A 253 -5.26 4.08 -4.65
N TRP A 254 -6.03 3.19 -5.29
CA TRP A 254 -6.52 3.38 -6.65
C TRP A 254 -7.59 4.49 -6.73
N ALA A 255 -8.42 4.62 -5.71
CA ALA A 255 -9.46 5.64 -5.63
C ALA A 255 -8.90 7.07 -5.46
N ILE A 256 -7.68 7.22 -4.91
CA ILE A 256 -7.02 8.51 -4.75
C ILE A 256 -6.12 8.84 -5.94
N TRP A 257 -5.26 7.92 -6.37
CA TRP A 257 -4.09 8.25 -7.20
C TRP A 257 -4.12 7.71 -8.64
N ASP A 258 -5.00 6.78 -8.98
CA ASP A 258 -5.05 6.31 -10.36
C ASP A 258 -5.92 7.25 -11.22
N ALA A 259 -5.26 8.02 -12.09
CA ALA A 259 -5.93 8.91 -13.04
C ALA A 259 -6.86 8.19 -14.03
N LYS A 260 -6.72 6.86 -14.21
CA LYS A 260 -7.66 6.02 -14.96
C LYS A 260 -8.87 5.60 -14.14
N THR A 261 -8.84 5.76 -12.81
CA THR A 261 -10.02 5.67 -11.96
C THR A 261 -10.83 6.94 -12.16
N THR A 262 -11.74 6.91 -13.11
CA THR A 262 -12.60 8.07 -13.37
C THR A 262 -13.78 8.04 -12.42
N VAL A 263 -13.88 9.06 -11.56
CA VAL A 263 -15.14 9.39 -10.86
C VAL A 263 -16.22 9.81 -11.85
N ALA A 264 -15.80 10.27 -13.04
CA ALA A 264 -16.69 10.48 -14.15
C ALA A 264 -17.24 9.11 -14.57
N ASN A 265 -18.55 8.95 -14.36
CA ASN A 265 -19.50 7.94 -14.83
C ASN A 265 -19.43 7.62 -16.34
N THR A 266 -18.39 8.07 -17.04
CA THR A 266 -18.20 7.93 -18.47
C THR A 266 -16.71 7.84 -18.83
N VAL A 267 -16.27 6.72 -19.37
CA VAL A 267 -14.93 6.55 -19.96
C VAL A 267 -15.04 6.58 -21.47
N LYS A 268 -14.22 7.38 -22.15
CA LYS A 268 -14.21 7.47 -23.62
C LYS A 268 -12.85 7.10 -24.19
N THR A 269 -12.84 6.20 -25.16
CA THR A 269 -11.67 5.87 -25.99
C THR A 269 -11.97 6.00 -27.47
N SER A 270 -10.98 5.76 -28.32
CA SER A 270 -11.19 5.61 -29.76
C SER A 270 -12.14 4.45 -30.11
N ALA A 271 -12.21 3.39 -29.29
CA ALA A 271 -12.99 2.19 -29.58
C ALA A 271 -14.37 2.18 -28.89
N ILE A 272 -14.41 2.49 -27.59
CA ILE A 272 -15.63 2.39 -26.78
C ILE A 272 -15.87 3.62 -25.92
N HIS A 273 -17.13 3.87 -25.63
CA HIS A 273 -17.64 4.71 -24.56
C HIS A 273 -18.31 3.83 -23.50
N VAL A 274 -17.76 3.81 -22.29
CA VAL A 274 -18.37 3.16 -21.13
C VAL A 274 -19.15 4.22 -20.36
N TYR A 275 -20.43 4.00 -20.13
CA TYR A 275 -21.27 4.75 -19.21
C TYR A 275 -21.56 3.88 -17.99
N ALA A 276 -20.83 4.12 -16.90
CA ALA A 276 -20.90 3.34 -15.67
C ALA A 276 -21.13 4.29 -14.49
N PRO A 277 -22.39 4.72 -14.24
CA PRO A 277 -22.66 5.64 -13.16
C PRO A 277 -22.44 5.02 -11.79
N LEU A 278 -21.98 5.85 -10.86
CA LEU A 278 -21.86 5.50 -9.45
C LEU A 278 -23.18 4.96 -8.92
N ASP A 279 -23.12 3.84 -8.20
CA ASP A 279 -24.22 3.09 -7.61
C ASP A 279 -25.30 2.61 -8.60
N ALA A 280 -25.06 2.72 -9.91
CA ALA A 280 -25.98 2.18 -10.89
C ALA A 280 -25.97 0.66 -10.86
N GLU A 281 -27.17 0.08 -10.90
CA GLU A 281 -27.39 -1.36 -11.07
C GLU A 281 -27.24 -1.79 -12.53
N GLN A 282 -26.94 -0.85 -13.42
CA GLN A 282 -26.75 -1.05 -14.84
C GLN A 282 -25.66 -0.14 -15.39
N TRP A 283 -24.75 -0.72 -16.15
CA TRP A 283 -23.75 0.01 -16.95
C TRP A 283 -24.01 -0.19 -18.43
N ASN A 284 -23.75 0.82 -19.23
CA ASN A 284 -23.87 0.76 -20.68
C ASN A 284 -22.50 0.89 -21.32
N ILE A 285 -22.23 0.13 -22.37
CA ILE A 285 -21.01 0.25 -23.17
C ILE A 285 -21.46 0.44 -24.62
N GLU A 286 -21.10 1.59 -25.16
CA GLU A 286 -21.39 2.02 -26.52
C GLU A 286 -20.11 1.94 -27.36
N PRO A 287 -20.06 1.11 -28.41
CA PRO A 287 -18.96 1.13 -29.35
C PRO A 287 -18.99 2.39 -30.23
N ASN A 288 -17.83 3.00 -30.49
CA ASN A 288 -17.70 4.21 -31.32
C ASN A 288 -17.75 3.94 -32.84
N ALA A 289 -17.76 2.67 -33.28
CA ALA A 289 -17.82 2.23 -34.68
C ALA A 289 -18.30 0.76 -34.79
N LEU A 290 -18.18 0.12 -35.97
CA LEU A 290 -18.27 -1.35 -36.17
C LEU A 290 -17.06 -2.09 -35.56
N VAL A 291 -16.60 -1.65 -34.40
CA VAL A 291 -15.53 -2.30 -33.64
C VAL A 291 -16.06 -3.64 -33.13
N THR A 292 -15.24 -4.66 -33.35
CA THR A 292 -15.46 -6.00 -32.84
C THR A 292 -14.38 -6.35 -31.84
N GLY A 293 -14.76 -7.10 -30.80
CA GLY A 293 -13.84 -7.46 -29.73
C GLY A 293 -14.57 -8.02 -28.53
N THR A 294 -13.82 -8.33 -27.49
CA THR A 294 -14.39 -8.82 -26.23
C THR A 294 -14.33 -7.71 -25.19
N ILE A 295 -15.45 -7.47 -24.51
CA ILE A 295 -15.47 -6.74 -23.25
C ILE A 295 -15.44 -7.76 -22.13
N SER A 296 -14.56 -7.55 -21.17
CA SER A 296 -14.52 -8.29 -19.91
C SER A 296 -14.52 -7.31 -18.75
N VAL A 297 -15.32 -7.60 -17.72
CA VAL A 297 -15.33 -6.86 -16.46
C VAL A 297 -14.79 -7.78 -15.39
N TYR A 298 -13.75 -7.31 -14.71
CA TYR A 298 -13.12 -8.01 -13.60
C TYR A 298 -13.41 -7.26 -12.30
N SER A 299 -13.59 -8.03 -11.22
CA SER A 299 -13.44 -7.50 -9.88
C SER A 299 -11.99 -7.01 -9.68
N LEU A 300 -11.74 -6.28 -8.60
CA LEU A 300 -10.39 -5.84 -8.27
C LEU A 300 -9.40 -7.00 -8.05
N CYS A 301 -9.86 -8.14 -7.51
CA CYS A 301 -9.01 -9.33 -7.33
C CYS A 301 -8.77 -10.11 -8.64
N GLY A 302 -9.18 -9.56 -9.79
CA GLY A 302 -8.99 -10.20 -11.10
C GLY A 302 -10.01 -11.29 -11.40
N GLN A 303 -11.06 -11.46 -10.60
CA GLN A 303 -12.13 -12.39 -10.91
C GLN A 303 -12.95 -11.84 -12.08
N LEU A 304 -13.11 -12.64 -13.14
CA LEU A 304 -14.00 -12.30 -14.25
C LEU A 304 -15.47 -12.34 -13.76
N LEU A 305 -16.17 -11.21 -13.85
CA LEU A 305 -17.58 -11.06 -13.46
C LEU A 305 -18.52 -10.99 -14.66
N TYR A 306 -18.04 -10.47 -15.78
CA TYR A 306 -18.80 -10.37 -17.02
C TYR A 306 -17.88 -10.48 -18.22
N SER A 307 -18.35 -11.14 -19.29
CA SER A 307 -17.69 -11.07 -20.58
C SER A 307 -18.72 -11.13 -21.70
N ASN A 308 -18.53 -10.35 -22.75
CA ASN A 308 -19.39 -10.37 -23.93
C ASN A 308 -18.63 -9.93 -25.18
N TYR A 309 -19.03 -10.45 -26.32
CA TYR A 309 -18.50 -10.06 -27.61
C TYR A 309 -19.25 -8.83 -28.15
N LEU A 310 -18.52 -7.75 -28.40
CA LEU A 310 -19.02 -6.58 -29.09
C LEU A 310 -19.01 -6.81 -30.59
N ASN A 311 -20.14 -6.55 -31.24
CA ASN A 311 -20.34 -6.63 -32.69
C ASN A 311 -20.78 -5.28 -33.28
N GLY A 312 -20.33 -4.18 -32.68
CA GLY A 312 -20.73 -2.82 -33.06
C GLY A 312 -22.08 -2.36 -32.50
N LEU A 313 -22.73 -3.14 -31.64
CA LEU A 313 -23.95 -2.74 -30.93
C LEU A 313 -23.67 -2.38 -29.46
N PRO A 314 -24.43 -1.45 -28.86
CA PRO A 314 -24.36 -1.18 -27.43
C PRO A 314 -24.72 -2.41 -26.59
N ILE A 315 -24.07 -2.55 -25.44
CA ILE A 315 -24.40 -3.57 -24.44
C ILE A 315 -24.77 -2.92 -23.11
N THR A 316 -25.71 -3.54 -22.41
CA THR A 316 -26.07 -3.20 -21.03
C THR A 316 -25.65 -4.35 -20.12
N ILE A 317 -24.96 -4.00 -19.03
CA ILE A 317 -24.43 -4.92 -18.04
C ILE A 317 -25.22 -4.68 -16.75
N SER A 318 -25.92 -5.69 -16.26
CA SER A 318 -26.50 -5.63 -14.91
C SER A 318 -25.40 -5.82 -13.89
N THR A 319 -25.27 -4.86 -12.98
CA THR A 319 -24.30 -4.87 -11.88
C THR A 319 -24.99 -5.08 -10.53
N LEU A 320 -26.30 -5.34 -10.50
CA LEU A 320 -27.12 -5.44 -9.28
C LEU A 320 -26.47 -6.31 -8.19
N THR A 321 -25.93 -7.46 -8.57
CA THR A 321 -25.33 -8.45 -7.66
C THR A 321 -23.89 -8.13 -7.28
N TRP A 322 -23.27 -7.14 -7.91
CA TRP A 322 -21.87 -6.79 -7.68
C TRP A 322 -21.76 -5.89 -6.44
N PRO A 323 -20.82 -6.15 -5.52
CA PRO A 323 -20.56 -5.24 -4.40
C PRO A 323 -20.23 -3.81 -4.86
N LYS A 324 -20.35 -2.82 -3.99
CA LYS A 324 -19.76 -1.51 -4.27
C LYS A 324 -18.23 -1.65 -4.30
N GLY A 325 -17.55 -0.94 -5.20
CA GLY A 325 -16.09 -1.06 -5.34
C GLY A 325 -15.56 -0.73 -6.72
N ILE A 326 -14.25 -0.97 -6.91
CA ILE A 326 -13.56 -0.71 -8.17
C ILE A 326 -13.62 -1.94 -9.06
N TYR A 327 -13.97 -1.72 -10.32
CA TYR A 327 -14.03 -2.75 -11.35
C TYR A 327 -13.13 -2.38 -12.51
N THR A 328 -12.45 -3.38 -13.07
CA THR A 328 -11.62 -3.20 -14.27
C THR A 328 -12.41 -3.65 -15.49
N ILE A 329 -12.63 -2.74 -16.43
CA ILE A 329 -13.19 -3.05 -17.74
C ILE A 329 -12.04 -3.16 -18.73
N VAL A 330 -11.95 -4.30 -19.39
CA VAL A 330 -10.97 -4.59 -20.44
C VAL A 330 -11.72 -4.76 -21.75
N TYR A 331 -11.32 -3.99 -22.75
CA TYR A 331 -11.70 -4.19 -24.14
C TYR A 331 -10.53 -4.78 -24.92
N SER A 332 -10.73 -5.96 -25.49
CA SER A 332 -9.75 -6.66 -26.32
C SER A 332 -10.29 -6.76 -27.75
N GLY A 333 -9.85 -5.86 -28.61
CA GLY A 333 -10.15 -5.86 -30.05
C GLY A 333 -8.94 -6.26 -30.90
N ASN A 334 -8.91 -5.85 -32.16
CA ASN A 334 -7.79 -6.08 -33.10
C ASN A 334 -6.55 -5.20 -32.84
N SER A 335 -6.60 -4.32 -31.84
CA SER A 335 -5.53 -3.44 -31.39
C SER A 335 -5.10 -3.79 -29.97
N GLU A 336 -4.11 -3.07 -29.43
CA GLU A 336 -3.76 -3.16 -28.00
C GLU A 336 -5.01 -3.06 -27.10
N PRO A 337 -5.12 -3.89 -26.05
CA PRO A 337 -6.26 -3.87 -25.15
C PRO A 337 -6.40 -2.53 -24.45
N SER A 338 -7.62 -2.02 -24.39
CA SER A 338 -7.93 -0.82 -23.61
C SER A 338 -8.41 -1.24 -22.22
N VAL A 339 -7.84 -0.65 -21.18
CA VAL A 339 -8.13 -0.99 -19.77
C VAL A 339 -8.57 0.26 -19.03
N PHE A 340 -9.69 0.17 -18.33
CA PHE A 340 -10.29 1.25 -17.56
C PHE A 340 -10.72 0.76 -16.19
N ARG A 341 -10.73 1.67 -15.22
CA ARG A 341 -11.30 1.40 -13.91
C ARG A 341 -12.50 2.29 -13.67
N VAL A 342 -13.60 1.66 -13.34
CA VAL A 342 -14.87 2.32 -13.03
C VAL A 342 -15.30 1.92 -11.64
N ILE A 343 -16.15 2.74 -11.04
CA ILE A 343 -16.60 2.55 -9.68
C ILE A 343 -18.09 2.25 -9.69
N LYS A 344 -18.48 1.19 -8.97
CA LYS A 344 -19.88 0.94 -8.63
C LYS A 344 -20.16 1.52 -7.25
#